data_AF-A0A0G4EIY8-F1
#
_entry.id   AF-A0A0G4EIY8-F1
#
_cell.length_a   1.000
_cell.length_b   1.000
_cell.length_c   1.000
_cell.angle_alpha   90.00
_cell.angle_beta   90.00
_cell.angle_gamma   90.00
#
_symmetry.space_group_name_H-M   'P 1'
#
loop_
_entity.id
_entity.type
_entity.pdbx_description
1 polymer ?
#
loop_
_entity_poly.entity_id
_entity_poly.type
_entity_poly.pdbx_seq_one_letter_code
_entity_poly.pdbx_strand_id
1 'polypeptide(L)'
;MATGAAPAGASPSLAGRLTPIESLRAQILIEEALSKLQLMSELQMSPTGTGPPANGTAGAGGASVRRDELSQFMGDEISRILTEQKALEKQYEELIVTRSQFARGLTTKDLFNKTQAQIQSVSQQLRESNKALCRSLKENPTAAGNVAKLLSERHRVVEWLEETKRDIMEECSFTSLVHKVETERKQQEMLNEVRKREREAAHAVAALEEELKKEQTEYEKETNAGTIEMNTLKEELNKVKTQSAIVLSFEEKQLDAQEQAALRMWNQTIKGLQETLERTKVAQARESASHNTAIAYLDFKSQTLQEDRHHWQEVFAKDIKEQEDLIARVQEDKEATAEALADLLERMKVEEAERKAKEDQAALEAFVAEEKTKQEDRELAAITTIQSAGRQFLKRLAEDIAFGGKKKAKKKKK
;
A
#
# COMPACT_ATOMS: atom_id res chain seq x y z
N MET A 1 100.40 4.33 -7.73
CA MET A 1 101.21 3.12 -8.05
C MET A 1 100.25 2.08 -8.62
N ALA A 2 100.59 1.27 -9.62
CA ALA A 2 101.87 1.16 -10.33
C ALA A 2 101.85 1.85 -11.72
N THR A 3 103.02 2.21 -12.23
CA THR A 3 103.22 2.83 -13.54
C THR A 3 103.55 1.76 -14.59
N GLY A 4 102.55 1.34 -15.36
CA GLY A 4 102.76 0.48 -16.53
C GLY A 4 103.31 1.31 -17.70
N ALA A 5 104.63 1.24 -17.94
CA ALA A 5 105.25 1.92 -19.06
C ALA A 5 104.89 1.21 -20.39
N ALA A 6 104.05 1.83 -21.20
CA ALA A 6 103.78 1.36 -22.56
C ALA A 6 105.03 1.56 -23.45
N PRO A 7 105.43 0.58 -24.28
CA PRO A 7 106.57 0.74 -25.17
C PRO A 7 106.25 1.72 -26.31
N ALA A 8 106.83 2.92 -26.24
CA ALA A 8 106.90 3.82 -27.40
C ALA A 8 107.80 3.18 -28.47
N GLY A 9 107.28 2.96 -29.68
CA GLY A 9 108.05 2.28 -30.73
C GLY A 9 107.26 1.47 -31.77
N ALA A 10 105.93 1.44 -31.71
CA ALA A 10 105.11 0.96 -32.82
C ALA A 10 104.58 2.18 -33.62
N SER A 11 105.17 2.42 -34.80
CA SER A 11 104.69 3.46 -35.72
C SER A 11 103.22 3.22 -36.08
N PRO A 12 102.34 4.23 -36.07
CA PRO A 12 100.95 4.06 -36.47
C PRO A 12 100.87 3.79 -37.98
N SER A 13 100.84 2.50 -38.31
CA SER A 13 100.29 1.92 -39.54
C SER A 13 100.63 2.61 -40.87
N LEU A 14 101.58 2.03 -41.61
CA LEU A 14 101.68 2.16 -43.07
C LEU A 14 100.49 1.49 -43.82
N ALA A 15 99.35 1.25 -43.16
CA ALA A 15 98.22 0.43 -43.63
C ALA A 15 97.34 1.11 -44.70
N GLY A 16 97.95 1.96 -45.52
CA GLY A 16 97.32 2.70 -46.61
C GLY A 16 98.31 3.27 -47.63
N ARG A 17 99.64 3.08 -47.45
CA ARG A 17 100.67 3.54 -48.40
C ARG A 17 101.38 2.34 -49.02
N LEU A 18 101.35 2.28 -50.34
CA LEU A 18 102.00 1.25 -51.16
C LEU A 18 103.44 1.67 -51.46
N THR A 19 104.35 0.71 -51.65
CA THR A 19 105.64 1.04 -52.31
C THR A 19 105.38 1.40 -53.79
N PRO A 20 106.29 2.12 -54.48
CA PRO A 20 106.09 2.47 -55.90
C PRO A 20 105.89 1.27 -56.83
N ILE A 21 106.45 0.11 -56.49
CA ILE A 21 106.29 -1.14 -57.25
C ILE A 21 104.90 -1.75 -57.02
N GLU A 22 104.35 -1.63 -55.81
CA GLU A 22 102.99 -2.09 -55.47
C GLU A 22 101.92 -1.13 -56.01
N SER A 23 102.17 0.19 -55.96
CA SER A 23 101.34 1.21 -56.62
C SER A 23 101.19 0.92 -58.11
N LEU A 24 102.30 0.73 -58.84
CA LEU A 24 102.28 0.40 -60.27
C LEU A 24 101.52 -0.91 -60.57
N ARG A 25 101.69 -1.94 -59.74
CA ARG A 25 100.96 -3.21 -59.88
C ARG A 25 99.45 -3.04 -59.62
N ALA A 26 99.08 -2.27 -58.59
CA ALA A 26 97.69 -1.99 -58.27
C ALA A 26 97.02 -1.15 -59.36
N GLN A 27 97.72 -0.15 -59.92
CA GLN A 27 97.24 0.64 -61.06
C GLN A 27 96.89 -0.26 -62.26
N ILE A 28 97.80 -1.16 -62.67
CA ILE A 28 97.57 -2.06 -63.81
C ILE A 28 96.33 -2.96 -63.58
N LEU A 29 96.17 -3.49 -62.38
CA LEU A 29 95.00 -4.31 -62.03
C LEU A 29 93.69 -3.50 -62.01
N ILE A 30 93.73 -2.24 -61.59
CA ILE A 30 92.57 -1.33 -61.62
C ILE A 30 92.23 -0.94 -63.08
N GLU A 31 93.22 -0.67 -63.92
CA GLU A 31 93.02 -0.40 -65.36
C GLU A 31 92.41 -1.60 -66.10
N GLU A 32 92.86 -2.82 -65.79
CA GLU A 32 92.27 -4.06 -66.31
C GLU A 32 90.83 -4.25 -65.81
N ALA A 33 90.55 -3.96 -64.54
CA ALA A 33 89.21 -4.04 -63.95
C ALA A 33 88.24 -3.01 -64.57
N LEU A 34 88.68 -1.76 -64.74
CA LEU A 34 87.92 -0.71 -65.41
C LEU A 34 87.61 -1.09 -66.86
N SER A 35 88.59 -1.61 -67.60
CA SER A 35 88.40 -2.09 -68.98
C SER A 35 87.36 -3.22 -69.06
N LYS A 36 87.37 -4.16 -68.11
CA LYS A 36 86.36 -5.23 -68.01
C LYS A 36 84.97 -4.69 -67.66
N LEU A 37 84.86 -3.71 -66.76
CA LEU A 37 83.59 -3.07 -66.41
C LEU A 37 83.01 -2.24 -67.56
N GLN A 38 83.87 -1.55 -68.32
CA GLN A 38 83.49 -0.83 -69.54
C GLN A 38 82.96 -1.82 -70.60
N LEU A 39 83.68 -2.90 -70.88
CA LEU A 39 83.24 -3.95 -71.80
C LEU A 39 81.89 -4.57 -71.37
N MET A 40 81.68 -4.79 -70.07
CA MET A 40 80.37 -5.23 -69.53
C MET A 40 79.27 -4.19 -69.67
N SER A 41 79.60 -2.90 -69.76
CA SER A 41 78.65 -1.83 -70.08
C SER A 41 78.32 -1.81 -71.57
N GLU A 42 79.32 -1.88 -72.44
CA GLU A 42 79.15 -1.95 -73.89
C GLU A 42 78.31 -3.16 -74.31
N LEU A 43 78.58 -4.34 -73.74
CA LEU A 43 77.78 -5.57 -73.92
C LEU A 43 76.32 -5.48 -73.42
N GLN A 44 75.97 -4.46 -72.62
CA GLN A 44 74.61 -4.21 -72.12
C GLN A 44 73.94 -2.97 -72.73
N MET A 45 74.71 -2.09 -73.37
CA MET A 45 74.25 -0.82 -73.95
C MET A 45 74.27 -0.80 -75.49
N SER A 46 74.98 -1.74 -76.14
CA SER A 46 75.10 -1.82 -77.61
C SER A 46 73.74 -1.84 -78.33
N PRO A 47 73.39 -0.79 -79.10
CA PRO A 47 72.07 -0.66 -79.73
C PRO A 47 72.19 -0.80 -81.26
N THR A 48 72.40 -2.02 -81.76
CA THR A 48 72.53 -2.30 -83.20
C THR A 48 71.33 -3.09 -83.72
N GLY A 49 70.32 -2.40 -84.26
CA GLY A 49 69.08 -3.07 -84.73
C GLY A 49 68.08 -2.27 -85.57
N THR A 50 68.33 -0.99 -85.88
CA THR A 50 67.42 -0.20 -86.73
C THR A 50 67.68 -0.47 -88.22
N GLY A 51 67.09 -1.55 -88.75
CA GLY A 51 67.11 -1.87 -90.18
C GLY A 51 65.98 -2.83 -90.59
N PRO A 52 65.43 -2.72 -91.82
CA PRO A 52 64.34 -3.59 -92.28
C PRO A 52 64.82 -5.03 -92.54
N PRO A 53 63.92 -6.04 -92.48
CA PRO A 53 64.31 -7.45 -92.51
C PRO A 53 64.72 -7.94 -93.90
N ALA A 54 65.90 -8.58 -93.98
CA ALA A 54 66.35 -9.33 -95.15
C ALA A 54 67.04 -10.64 -94.71
N ASN A 55 66.54 -11.77 -95.22
CA ASN A 55 67.02 -13.15 -95.09
C ASN A 55 68.21 -13.46 -94.16
N GLY A 56 67.87 -13.97 -92.96
CA GLY A 56 68.36 -15.27 -92.49
C GLY A 56 69.86 -15.57 -92.49
N THR A 57 70.53 -15.28 -91.37
CA THR A 57 71.60 -16.13 -90.84
C THR A 57 71.62 -16.02 -89.31
N ALA A 58 71.93 -17.11 -88.61
CA ALA A 58 71.87 -17.15 -87.14
C ALA A 58 73.16 -16.57 -86.51
N GLY A 59 73.03 -15.61 -85.60
CA GLY A 59 74.17 -14.97 -84.93
C GLY A 59 73.83 -14.08 -83.73
N ALA A 60 73.86 -14.66 -82.52
CA ALA A 60 74.16 -13.99 -81.25
C ALA A 60 73.41 -12.68 -80.84
N GLY A 61 72.11 -12.54 -81.09
CA GLY A 61 71.28 -11.38 -80.67
C GLY A 61 70.90 -11.31 -79.17
N GLY A 62 71.74 -11.81 -78.25
CA GLY A 62 71.26 -12.38 -76.97
C GLY A 62 70.95 -11.45 -75.78
N ALA A 63 71.06 -10.12 -75.87
CA ALA A 63 70.97 -9.23 -74.69
C ALA A 63 69.67 -8.43 -74.59
N SER A 64 69.41 -7.49 -75.52
CA SER A 64 68.18 -6.68 -75.49
C SER A 64 66.93 -7.52 -75.75
N VAL A 65 67.03 -8.50 -76.65
CA VAL A 65 65.94 -9.43 -76.99
C VAL A 65 65.37 -10.10 -75.72
N ARG A 66 66.22 -10.56 -74.78
CA ARG A 66 65.77 -11.14 -73.50
C ARG A 66 65.11 -10.15 -72.53
N ARG A 67 65.29 -8.84 -72.67
CA ARG A 67 64.53 -7.83 -71.90
C ARG A 67 63.10 -7.77 -72.43
N ASP A 68 62.98 -7.66 -73.74
CA ASP A 68 61.72 -7.41 -74.42
C ASP A 68 60.87 -8.70 -74.47
N GLU A 69 61.48 -9.86 -74.73
CA GLU A 69 60.87 -11.20 -74.60
C GLU A 69 60.29 -11.44 -73.20
N LEU A 70 61.03 -11.13 -72.13
CA LEU A 70 60.56 -11.35 -70.76
C LEU A 70 59.40 -10.43 -70.41
N SER A 71 59.50 -9.14 -70.80
CA SER A 71 58.41 -8.17 -70.61
C SER A 71 57.17 -8.52 -71.44
N GLN A 72 57.35 -9.06 -72.63
CA GLN A 72 56.26 -9.49 -73.52
C GLN A 72 55.59 -10.76 -72.97
N PHE A 73 56.37 -11.81 -72.65
CA PHE A 73 55.86 -13.06 -72.08
C PHE A 73 55.06 -12.83 -70.78
N MET A 74 55.52 -11.93 -69.91
CA MET A 74 54.79 -11.55 -68.70
C MET A 74 53.53 -10.71 -69.02
N GLY A 75 53.58 -9.84 -70.05
CA GLY A 75 52.40 -9.12 -70.54
C GLY A 75 51.34 -10.03 -71.15
N ASP A 76 51.76 -11.06 -71.88
CA ASP A 76 50.90 -12.08 -72.48
C ASP A 76 50.24 -12.94 -71.39
N GLU A 77 50.98 -13.38 -70.36
CA GLU A 77 50.41 -14.16 -69.24
C GLU A 77 49.48 -13.28 -68.36
N ILE A 78 49.78 -12.00 -68.14
CA ILE A 78 48.84 -11.07 -67.48
C ILE A 78 47.56 -10.90 -68.32
N SER A 79 47.69 -10.78 -69.65
CA SER A 79 46.55 -10.66 -70.58
C SER A 79 45.70 -11.93 -70.62
N ARG A 80 46.35 -13.11 -70.50
CA ARG A 80 45.69 -14.41 -70.35
C ARG A 80 44.93 -14.52 -69.03
N ILE A 81 45.55 -14.18 -67.91
CA ILE A 81 44.87 -14.17 -66.59
C ILE A 81 43.68 -13.19 -66.61
N LEU A 82 43.82 -12.02 -67.23
CA LEU A 82 42.75 -11.03 -67.34
C LEU A 82 41.59 -11.47 -68.25
N THR A 83 41.86 -12.24 -69.29
CA THR A 83 40.81 -12.80 -70.17
C THR A 83 40.11 -13.99 -69.52
N GLU A 84 40.84 -14.83 -68.77
CA GLU A 84 40.27 -15.88 -67.92
C GLU A 84 39.40 -15.30 -66.79
N GLN A 85 39.86 -14.24 -66.11
CA GLN A 85 39.07 -13.54 -65.08
C GLN A 85 37.73 -13.04 -65.65
N LYS A 86 37.75 -12.37 -66.82
CA LYS A 86 36.52 -11.89 -67.49
C LYS A 86 35.58 -13.03 -67.92
N ALA A 87 36.13 -14.20 -68.29
CA ALA A 87 35.32 -15.38 -68.59
C ALA A 87 34.64 -15.94 -67.33
N LEU A 88 35.35 -15.98 -66.20
CA LEU A 88 34.80 -16.38 -64.89
C LEU A 88 33.76 -15.39 -64.37
N GLU A 89 33.97 -14.08 -64.54
CA GLU A 89 33.00 -13.02 -64.20
C GLU A 89 31.69 -13.22 -64.98
N LYS A 90 31.75 -13.41 -66.30
CA LYS A 90 30.56 -13.67 -67.13
C LYS A 90 29.84 -14.95 -66.73
N GLN A 91 30.57 -16.04 -66.46
CA GLN A 91 29.97 -17.29 -65.97
C GLN A 91 29.31 -17.12 -64.60
N TYR A 92 29.90 -16.30 -63.72
CA TYR A 92 29.31 -16.00 -62.42
C TYR A 92 27.99 -15.21 -62.56
N GLU A 93 27.94 -14.21 -63.44
CA GLU A 93 26.70 -13.47 -63.74
C GLU A 93 25.60 -14.39 -64.30
N GLU A 94 25.92 -15.24 -65.29
CA GLU A 94 24.99 -16.21 -65.86
C GLU A 94 24.47 -17.22 -64.81
N LEU A 95 25.32 -17.67 -63.90
CA LEU A 95 24.95 -18.54 -62.78
C LEU A 95 24.09 -17.82 -61.73
N ILE A 96 24.34 -16.55 -61.43
CA ILE A 96 23.51 -15.74 -60.53
C ILE A 96 22.12 -15.49 -61.14
N VAL A 97 22.04 -15.19 -62.43
CA VAL A 97 20.78 -15.01 -63.16
C VAL A 97 19.97 -16.31 -63.15
N THR A 98 20.56 -17.45 -63.50
CA THR A 98 19.87 -18.76 -63.48
C THR A 98 19.44 -19.17 -62.07
N ARG A 99 20.27 -18.96 -61.04
CA ARG A 99 19.85 -19.14 -59.62
C ARG A 99 18.63 -18.29 -59.27
N SER A 100 18.57 -17.03 -59.74
CA SER A 100 17.42 -16.14 -59.48
C SER A 100 16.13 -16.58 -60.19
N GLN A 101 16.25 -17.31 -61.30
CA GLN A 101 15.12 -17.92 -62.01
C GLN A 101 14.62 -19.17 -61.25
N PHE A 102 15.54 -20.06 -60.84
CA PHE A 102 15.19 -21.25 -60.05
C PHE A 102 14.55 -20.88 -58.69
N ALA A 103 14.98 -19.78 -58.07
CA ALA A 103 14.40 -19.26 -56.83
C ALA A 103 12.96 -18.71 -56.95
N ARG A 104 12.42 -18.54 -58.17
CA ARG A 104 11.10 -17.95 -58.44
C ARG A 104 10.06 -18.92 -59.01
N GLY A 105 10.42 -20.19 -59.22
CA GLY A 105 9.51 -21.23 -59.73
C GLY A 105 9.60 -22.53 -58.94
N LEU A 106 8.63 -23.43 -59.13
CA LEU A 106 8.62 -24.77 -58.52
C LEU A 106 9.64 -25.71 -59.21
N THR A 107 10.91 -25.30 -59.23
CA THR A 107 12.01 -26.06 -59.83
C THR A 107 12.67 -26.98 -58.80
N THR A 108 13.21 -28.12 -59.26
CA THR A 108 13.72 -29.16 -58.39
C THR A 108 14.85 -28.64 -57.49
N LYS A 109 14.74 -28.87 -56.18
CA LYS A 109 15.70 -28.45 -55.14
C LYS A 109 17.16 -28.78 -55.50
N ASP A 110 17.38 -29.92 -56.17
CA ASP A 110 18.68 -30.40 -56.59
C ASP A 110 19.34 -29.54 -57.68
N LEU A 111 18.55 -28.94 -58.58
CA LEU A 111 19.05 -27.99 -59.59
C LEU A 111 19.51 -26.69 -58.91
N PHE A 112 18.70 -26.14 -58.00
CA PHE A 112 19.08 -24.95 -57.22
C PHE A 112 20.36 -25.20 -56.40
N ASN A 113 20.46 -26.35 -55.73
CA ASN A 113 21.66 -26.75 -55.00
C ASN A 113 22.89 -26.91 -55.92
N LYS A 114 22.72 -27.48 -57.12
CA LYS A 114 23.79 -27.64 -58.10
C LYS A 114 24.29 -26.29 -58.63
N THR A 115 23.39 -25.36 -58.98
CA THR A 115 23.75 -23.99 -59.38
C THR A 115 24.42 -23.24 -58.22
N GLN A 116 23.93 -23.40 -56.99
CA GLN A 116 24.57 -22.81 -55.79
C GLN A 116 26.01 -23.32 -55.59
N ALA A 117 26.27 -24.61 -55.80
CA ALA A 117 27.62 -25.18 -55.75
C ALA A 117 28.52 -24.68 -56.91
N GLN A 118 27.96 -24.51 -58.12
CA GLN A 118 28.67 -23.93 -59.25
C GLN A 118 29.06 -22.46 -58.99
N ILE A 119 28.14 -21.65 -58.42
CA ILE A 119 28.43 -20.27 -57.98
C ILE A 119 29.57 -20.24 -56.96
N GLN A 120 29.57 -21.16 -55.98
CA GLN A 120 30.65 -21.27 -55.01
C GLN A 120 31.98 -21.61 -55.68
N SER A 121 32.00 -22.59 -56.59
CA SER A 121 33.20 -22.99 -57.36
C SER A 121 33.76 -21.83 -58.19
N VAL A 122 32.94 -21.18 -59.03
CA VAL A 122 33.36 -20.04 -59.86
C VAL A 122 33.81 -18.86 -58.99
N SER A 123 33.15 -18.60 -57.84
CA SER A 123 33.62 -17.57 -56.90
C SER A 123 34.98 -17.89 -56.27
N GLN A 124 35.33 -19.17 -56.12
CA GLN A 124 36.65 -19.57 -55.63
C GLN A 124 37.69 -19.41 -56.73
N GLN A 125 37.41 -19.90 -57.94
CA GLN A 125 38.27 -19.74 -59.12
C GLN A 125 38.54 -18.25 -59.42
N LEU A 126 37.53 -17.38 -59.31
CA LEU A 126 37.69 -15.94 -59.47
C LEU A 126 38.61 -15.33 -58.40
N ARG A 127 38.51 -15.78 -57.15
CA ARG A 127 39.41 -15.37 -56.06
C ARG A 127 40.83 -15.93 -56.22
N GLU A 128 41.00 -17.07 -56.87
CA GLU A 128 42.30 -17.68 -57.15
C GLU A 128 42.98 -17.03 -58.37
N SER A 129 42.23 -16.77 -59.44
CA SER A 129 42.65 -15.96 -60.60
C SER A 129 43.04 -14.54 -60.17
N ASN A 130 42.23 -13.87 -59.34
CA ASN A 130 42.56 -12.55 -58.82
C ASN A 130 43.82 -12.56 -57.91
N LYS A 131 44.02 -13.61 -57.10
CA LYS A 131 45.28 -13.83 -56.37
C LYS A 131 46.46 -14.06 -57.30
N ALA A 132 46.29 -14.78 -58.41
CA ALA A 132 47.34 -15.00 -59.41
C ALA A 132 47.69 -13.69 -60.14
N LEU A 133 46.70 -12.86 -60.49
CA LEU A 133 46.90 -11.52 -61.05
C LEU A 133 47.64 -10.61 -60.06
N CYS A 134 47.17 -10.52 -58.81
CA CYS A 134 47.81 -9.72 -57.77
C CYS A 134 49.22 -10.23 -57.41
N ARG A 135 49.48 -11.54 -57.51
CA ARG A 135 50.83 -12.10 -57.43
C ARG A 135 51.67 -11.67 -58.61
N SER A 136 51.24 -11.92 -59.85
CA SER A 136 51.96 -11.51 -61.07
C SER A 136 52.31 -10.01 -61.06
N LEU A 137 51.37 -9.14 -60.67
CA LEU A 137 51.61 -7.69 -60.55
C LEU A 137 52.54 -7.29 -59.39
N LYS A 138 52.67 -8.11 -58.33
CA LYS A 138 53.57 -7.87 -57.18
C LYS A 138 54.94 -8.55 -57.36
N GLU A 139 54.97 -9.64 -58.10
CA GLU A 139 56.11 -10.40 -58.61
C GLU A 139 56.59 -9.83 -59.96
N ASN A 140 56.13 -8.62 -60.30
CA ASN A 140 56.81 -7.65 -61.16
C ASN A 140 57.63 -6.66 -60.29
N PRO A 141 58.74 -7.07 -59.61
CA PRO A 141 59.75 -6.09 -59.26
C PRO A 141 60.27 -5.53 -60.58
N THR A 142 60.32 -4.20 -60.72
CA THR A 142 60.61 -3.57 -62.01
C THR A 142 61.91 -4.10 -62.61
N ALA A 143 61.83 -4.92 -63.66
CA ALA A 143 63.03 -5.48 -64.31
C ALA A 143 63.92 -4.34 -64.85
N ALA A 144 63.28 -3.29 -65.37
CA ALA A 144 63.92 -2.02 -65.69
C ALA A 144 64.59 -1.34 -64.47
N GLY A 145 63.98 -1.38 -63.29
CA GLY A 145 64.53 -0.82 -62.05
C GLY A 145 65.69 -1.63 -61.46
N ASN A 146 65.63 -2.97 -61.53
CA ASN A 146 66.73 -3.86 -61.19
C ASN A 146 67.94 -3.65 -62.12
N VAL A 147 67.70 -3.47 -63.42
CA VAL A 147 68.76 -3.12 -64.39
C VAL A 147 69.28 -1.69 -64.17
N ALA A 148 68.40 -0.72 -63.93
CA ALA A 148 68.81 0.66 -63.62
C ALA A 148 69.67 0.73 -62.34
N LYS A 149 69.29 -0.04 -61.30
CA LYS A 149 70.12 -0.21 -60.12
C LYS A 149 71.46 -0.86 -60.46
N LEU A 150 71.48 -1.96 -61.22
CA LEU A 150 72.73 -2.62 -61.62
C LEU A 150 73.67 -1.71 -62.42
N LEU A 151 73.13 -0.83 -63.27
CA LEU A 151 73.91 0.18 -63.99
C LEU A 151 74.43 1.29 -63.05
N SER A 152 73.61 1.77 -62.12
CA SER A 152 73.99 2.74 -61.10
C SER A 152 75.08 2.20 -60.16
N GLU A 153 74.95 0.96 -59.69
CA GLU A 153 75.95 0.25 -58.87
C GLU A 153 77.26 0.04 -59.65
N ARG A 154 77.19 -0.31 -60.95
CA ARG A 154 78.40 -0.38 -61.81
C ARG A 154 79.08 0.98 -61.93
N HIS A 155 78.32 2.04 -62.18
CA HIS A 155 78.87 3.38 -62.33
C HIS A 155 79.58 3.83 -61.05
N ARG A 156 78.96 3.59 -59.88
CA ARG A 156 79.54 3.84 -58.56
C ARG A 156 80.85 3.08 -58.33
N VAL A 157 80.93 1.82 -58.75
CA VAL A 157 82.17 1.01 -58.68
C VAL A 157 83.25 1.56 -59.64
N VAL A 158 82.88 2.01 -60.84
CA VAL A 158 83.80 2.67 -61.78
C VAL A 158 84.36 3.96 -61.17
N GLU A 159 83.51 4.85 -60.64
CA GLU A 159 83.93 6.08 -59.96
C GLU A 159 84.92 5.80 -58.80
N TRP A 160 84.64 4.79 -57.97
CA TRP A 160 85.52 4.43 -56.86
C TRP A 160 86.87 3.88 -57.35
N LEU A 161 86.88 3.08 -58.42
CA LEU A 161 88.12 2.56 -59.01
C LEU A 161 88.94 3.66 -59.70
N GLU A 162 88.31 4.61 -60.39
CA GLU A 162 88.98 5.76 -60.99
C GLU A 162 89.56 6.72 -59.95
N GLU A 163 88.87 6.92 -58.82
CA GLU A 163 89.41 7.71 -57.70
C GLU A 163 90.53 6.96 -56.97
N THR A 164 90.37 5.65 -56.71
CA THR A 164 91.45 4.82 -56.13
C THR A 164 92.69 4.81 -57.03
N LYS A 165 92.52 4.79 -58.35
CA LYS A 165 93.62 4.93 -59.31
C LYS A 165 94.35 6.27 -59.11
N ARG A 166 93.62 7.36 -58.87
CA ARG A 166 94.19 8.69 -58.63
C ARG A 166 94.97 8.73 -57.30
N ASP A 167 94.40 8.26 -56.20
CA ASP A 167 95.08 8.14 -54.89
C ASP A 167 96.41 7.36 -55.03
N ILE A 168 96.41 6.28 -55.81
CA ILE A 168 97.56 5.40 -56.04
C ILE A 168 98.63 6.08 -56.92
N MET A 169 98.24 6.90 -57.89
CA MET A 169 99.15 7.65 -58.77
C MET A 169 99.74 8.89 -58.09
N GLU A 170 98.94 9.64 -57.32
CA GLU A 170 99.33 10.95 -56.76
C GLU A 170 99.95 10.82 -55.36
N GLU A 171 99.41 9.95 -54.49
CA GLU A 171 99.88 9.80 -53.10
C GLU A 171 100.56 8.45 -52.80
N CYS A 172 100.53 7.50 -53.76
CA CYS A 172 100.77 6.08 -53.51
C CYS A 172 99.87 5.52 -52.38
N SER A 173 98.64 6.01 -52.28
CA SER A 173 97.69 5.67 -51.23
C SER A 173 96.40 5.04 -51.76
N PHE A 174 95.56 4.50 -50.87
CA PHE A 174 94.20 4.04 -51.18
C PHE A 174 93.21 4.42 -50.06
N THR A 175 93.52 5.49 -49.32
CA THR A 175 92.80 5.92 -48.12
C THR A 175 91.37 6.38 -48.39
N SER A 176 91.04 6.94 -49.56
CA SER A 176 89.65 7.27 -49.88
C SER A 176 88.79 6.01 -49.99
N LEU A 177 89.29 4.96 -50.65
CA LEU A 177 88.59 3.68 -50.77
C LEU A 177 88.32 3.04 -49.40
N VAL A 178 89.29 3.06 -48.48
CA VAL A 178 89.09 2.57 -47.11
C VAL A 178 87.98 3.35 -46.41
N HIS A 179 87.98 4.69 -46.51
CA HIS A 179 86.97 5.54 -45.88
C HIS A 179 85.56 5.32 -46.47
N LYS A 180 85.46 5.13 -47.79
CA LYS A 180 84.19 4.77 -48.48
C LYS A 180 83.66 3.42 -48.02
N VAL A 181 84.51 2.38 -48.01
CA VAL A 181 84.13 1.03 -47.56
C VAL A 181 83.71 1.02 -46.08
N GLU A 182 84.40 1.74 -45.21
CA GLU A 182 83.97 1.92 -43.81
C GLU A 182 82.62 2.62 -43.68
N THR A 183 82.38 3.65 -44.50
CA THR A 183 81.14 4.44 -44.47
C THR A 183 79.95 3.61 -44.95
N GLU A 184 80.11 2.86 -46.03
CA GLU A 184 79.11 1.91 -46.53
C GLU A 184 78.85 0.79 -45.52
N ARG A 185 79.88 0.27 -44.84
CA ARG A 185 79.71 -0.71 -43.76
C ARG A 185 78.85 -0.15 -42.63
N LYS A 186 79.13 1.07 -42.16
CA LYS A 186 78.35 1.78 -41.14
C LYS A 186 76.90 2.02 -41.59
N GLN A 187 76.67 2.40 -42.85
CA GLN A 187 75.33 2.54 -43.42
C GLN A 187 74.58 1.19 -43.46
N GLN A 188 75.25 0.11 -43.86
CA GLN A 188 74.67 -1.23 -43.92
C GLN A 188 74.37 -1.82 -42.52
N GLU A 189 75.21 -1.52 -41.52
CA GLU A 189 74.97 -1.81 -40.10
C GLU A 189 73.71 -1.07 -39.61
N MET A 190 73.62 0.25 -39.84
CA MET A 190 72.45 1.07 -39.49
C MET A 190 71.17 0.59 -40.18
N LEU A 191 71.24 0.23 -41.47
CA LEU A 191 70.09 -0.27 -42.24
C LEU A 191 69.63 -1.65 -41.76
N ASN A 192 70.54 -2.50 -41.29
CA ASN A 192 70.19 -3.79 -40.68
C ASN A 192 69.54 -3.62 -39.30
N GLU A 193 69.98 -2.65 -38.51
CA GLU A 193 69.37 -2.29 -37.22
C GLU A 193 67.98 -1.65 -37.40
N VAL A 194 67.78 -0.78 -38.40
CA VAL A 194 66.44 -0.27 -38.77
C VAL A 194 65.52 -1.42 -39.18
N ARG A 195 65.96 -2.32 -40.06
CA ARG A 195 65.21 -3.55 -40.43
C ARG A 195 64.92 -4.48 -39.25
N LYS A 196 65.71 -4.43 -38.18
CA LYS A 196 65.45 -5.22 -36.95
C LYS A 196 64.32 -4.57 -36.16
N ARG A 197 64.43 -3.28 -35.87
CA ARG A 197 63.39 -2.49 -35.17
C ARG A 197 62.06 -2.50 -35.92
N GLU A 198 62.08 -2.47 -37.25
CA GLU A 198 60.91 -2.62 -38.11
C GLU A 198 60.19 -3.97 -37.88
N ARG A 199 60.94 -5.08 -37.81
CA ARG A 199 60.39 -6.41 -37.51
C ARG A 199 59.89 -6.54 -36.08
N GLU A 200 60.60 -5.95 -35.11
CA GLU A 200 60.18 -5.91 -33.70
C GLU A 200 58.89 -5.09 -33.53
N ALA A 201 58.78 -3.93 -34.18
CA ALA A 201 57.58 -3.12 -34.21
C ALA A 201 56.41 -3.82 -34.94
N ALA A 202 56.65 -4.47 -36.08
CA ALA A 202 55.63 -5.24 -36.78
C ALA A 202 55.10 -6.42 -35.95
N HIS A 203 55.98 -7.09 -35.19
CA HIS A 203 55.58 -8.14 -34.24
C HIS A 203 54.78 -7.56 -33.06
N ALA A 204 55.16 -6.39 -32.53
CA ALA A 204 54.42 -5.72 -31.46
C ALA A 204 53.02 -5.28 -31.92
N VAL A 205 52.89 -4.73 -33.13
CA VAL A 205 51.59 -4.40 -33.74
C VAL A 205 50.74 -5.65 -33.93
N ALA A 206 51.31 -6.75 -34.44
CA ALA A 206 50.59 -8.02 -34.61
C ALA A 206 50.09 -8.61 -33.28
N ALA A 207 50.88 -8.51 -32.21
CA ALA A 207 50.48 -8.94 -30.87
C ALA A 207 49.35 -8.08 -30.29
N LEU A 208 49.46 -6.75 -30.36
CA LEU A 208 48.41 -5.81 -29.94
C LEU A 208 47.12 -6.00 -30.77
N GLU A 209 47.24 -6.32 -32.05
CA GLU A 209 46.13 -6.69 -32.91
C GLU A 209 45.46 -8.02 -32.52
N GLU A 210 46.16 -8.94 -31.86
CA GLU A 210 45.58 -10.19 -31.35
C GLU A 210 44.94 -9.99 -29.98
N GLU A 211 45.56 -9.19 -29.11
CA GLU A 211 45.03 -8.78 -27.80
C GLU A 211 43.74 -7.98 -27.96
N LEU A 212 43.71 -6.96 -28.83
CA LEU A 212 42.52 -6.18 -29.14
C LEU A 212 41.36 -7.05 -29.65
N LYS A 213 41.65 -8.08 -30.47
CA LYS A 213 40.62 -9.02 -30.95
C LYS A 213 40.10 -9.91 -29.83
N LYS A 214 40.95 -10.36 -28.90
CA LYS A 214 40.52 -11.12 -27.71
C LYS A 214 39.59 -10.27 -26.84
N GLU A 215 40.04 -9.07 -26.47
CA GLU A 215 39.29 -8.10 -25.65
C GLU A 215 37.93 -7.78 -26.27
N GLN A 216 37.87 -7.53 -27.59
CA GLN A 216 36.60 -7.35 -28.31
C GLN A 216 35.67 -8.57 -28.16
N THR A 217 36.16 -9.80 -28.36
CA THR A 217 35.31 -10.98 -28.17
C THR A 217 34.95 -11.25 -26.70
N GLU A 218 35.68 -10.74 -25.73
CA GLU A 218 35.39 -10.88 -24.30
C GLU A 218 34.34 -9.86 -23.86
N TYR A 219 34.48 -8.61 -24.28
CA TYR A 219 33.46 -7.57 -24.14
C TYR A 219 32.14 -7.94 -24.83
N GLU A 220 32.18 -8.57 -26.01
CA GLU A 220 30.99 -9.11 -26.67
C GLU A 220 30.32 -10.22 -25.84
N LYS A 221 31.09 -11.14 -25.23
CA LYS A 221 30.54 -12.20 -24.37
C LYS A 221 29.90 -11.60 -23.11
N GLU A 222 30.55 -10.65 -22.46
CA GLU A 222 30.05 -9.96 -21.27
C GLU A 222 28.78 -9.16 -21.57
N THR A 223 28.78 -8.39 -22.66
CA THR A 223 27.61 -7.63 -23.14
C THR A 223 26.42 -8.56 -23.42
N ASN A 224 26.66 -9.72 -24.05
CA ASN A 224 25.63 -10.72 -24.29
C ASN A 224 25.14 -11.37 -22.98
N ALA A 225 26.02 -11.70 -22.04
CA ALA A 225 25.67 -12.26 -20.74
C ALA A 225 24.80 -11.29 -19.91
N GLY A 226 25.22 -10.03 -19.77
CA GLY A 226 24.44 -8.98 -19.11
C GLY A 226 23.12 -8.68 -19.82
N THR A 227 23.06 -8.86 -21.15
CA THR A 227 21.80 -8.74 -21.91
C THR A 227 20.83 -9.89 -21.60
N ILE A 228 21.34 -11.12 -21.41
CA ILE A 228 20.55 -12.28 -20.99
C ILE A 228 20.04 -12.07 -19.57
N GLU A 229 20.91 -11.70 -18.62
CA GLU A 229 20.55 -11.44 -17.21
C GLU A 229 19.52 -10.30 -17.08
N MET A 230 19.72 -9.19 -17.81
CA MET A 230 18.75 -8.11 -17.90
C MET A 230 17.36 -8.62 -18.37
N ASN A 231 17.32 -9.60 -19.27
CA ASN A 231 16.06 -10.13 -19.78
C ASN A 231 15.41 -11.14 -18.82
N THR A 232 16.18 -11.99 -18.12
CA THR A 232 15.62 -12.84 -17.05
C THR A 232 15.06 -12.01 -15.90
N LEU A 233 15.77 -10.95 -15.47
CA LEU A 233 15.29 -10.02 -14.44
C LEU A 233 14.02 -9.26 -14.88
N LYS A 234 13.89 -8.89 -16.17
CA LYS A 234 12.64 -8.31 -16.71
C LYS A 234 11.49 -9.33 -16.68
N GLU A 235 11.73 -10.59 -17.02
CA GLU A 235 10.72 -11.63 -16.92
C GLU A 235 10.28 -11.87 -15.48
N GLU A 236 11.22 -11.95 -14.53
CA GLU A 236 10.93 -12.12 -13.11
C GLU A 236 10.14 -10.94 -12.55
N LEU A 237 10.54 -9.71 -12.87
CA LEU A 237 9.78 -8.50 -12.53
C LEU A 237 8.35 -8.54 -13.10
N ASN A 238 8.16 -9.07 -14.31
CA ASN A 238 6.83 -9.21 -14.91
C ASN A 238 6.00 -10.34 -14.27
N LYS A 239 6.63 -11.47 -13.90
CA LYS A 239 6.02 -12.57 -13.14
C LYS A 239 5.55 -12.07 -11.76
N VAL A 240 6.39 -11.34 -11.03
CA VAL A 240 6.03 -10.72 -9.73
C VAL A 240 4.92 -9.68 -9.88
N LYS A 241 4.99 -8.80 -10.88
CA LYS A 241 3.92 -7.80 -11.15
C LYS A 241 2.58 -8.44 -11.46
N THR A 242 2.55 -9.47 -12.32
CA THR A 242 1.31 -10.17 -12.68
C THR A 242 0.75 -10.97 -11.50
N GLN A 243 1.60 -11.66 -10.72
CA GLN A 243 1.18 -12.32 -9.48
C GLN A 243 0.62 -11.32 -8.45
N SER A 244 1.30 -10.20 -8.22
CA SER A 244 0.86 -9.14 -7.30
C SER A 244 -0.49 -8.54 -7.73
N ALA A 245 -0.67 -8.25 -9.01
CA ALA A 245 -1.96 -7.76 -9.53
C ALA A 245 -3.09 -8.79 -9.39
N ILE A 246 -2.81 -10.09 -9.59
CA ILE A 246 -3.79 -11.16 -9.38
C ILE A 246 -4.19 -11.24 -7.90
N VAL A 247 -3.21 -11.25 -6.98
CA VAL A 247 -3.44 -11.30 -5.52
C VAL A 247 -4.27 -10.10 -5.06
N LEU A 248 -3.86 -8.87 -5.40
CA LEU A 248 -4.61 -7.66 -5.06
C LEU A 248 -6.05 -7.72 -5.58
N SER A 249 -6.25 -8.16 -6.83
CA SER A 249 -7.60 -8.29 -7.41
C SER A 249 -8.44 -9.43 -6.80
N PHE A 250 -7.83 -10.35 -6.05
CA PHE A 250 -8.51 -11.39 -5.28
C PHE A 250 -8.85 -10.90 -3.88
N GLU A 251 -7.92 -10.23 -3.21
CA GLU A 251 -8.11 -9.58 -1.91
C GLU A 251 -9.21 -8.50 -1.97
N GLU A 252 -9.20 -7.66 -3.01
CA GLU A 252 -10.26 -6.68 -3.31
C GLU A 252 -11.64 -7.34 -3.41
N LYS A 253 -11.78 -8.38 -4.24
CA LYS A 253 -13.05 -9.14 -4.37
C LYS A 253 -13.46 -9.87 -3.09
N GLN A 254 -12.48 -10.30 -2.27
CA GLN A 254 -12.74 -10.93 -0.98
C GLN A 254 -13.25 -9.91 0.04
N LEU A 255 -12.69 -8.70 0.06
CA LEU A 255 -13.16 -7.59 0.90
C LEU A 255 -14.55 -7.12 0.46
N ASP A 256 -14.79 -6.91 -0.84
CA ASP A 256 -16.12 -6.62 -1.39
C ASP A 256 -17.17 -7.66 -0.96
N ALA A 257 -16.84 -8.95 -1.07
CA ALA A 257 -17.73 -10.03 -0.69
C ALA A 257 -18.02 -10.06 0.83
N GLN A 258 -17.03 -9.71 1.66
CA GLN A 258 -17.18 -9.58 3.11
C GLN A 258 -18.00 -8.35 3.49
N GLU A 259 -17.75 -7.18 2.89
CA GLU A 259 -18.55 -5.97 3.13
C GLU A 259 -20.00 -6.20 2.73
N GLN A 260 -20.26 -6.73 1.52
CA GLN A 260 -21.62 -7.05 1.10
C GLN A 260 -22.29 -8.10 2.00
N ALA A 261 -21.54 -9.04 2.58
CA ALA A 261 -22.08 -9.98 3.57
C ALA A 261 -22.45 -9.28 4.88
N ALA A 262 -21.57 -8.42 5.41
CA ALA A 262 -21.85 -7.61 6.59
C ALA A 262 -23.06 -6.68 6.37
N LEU A 263 -23.12 -5.98 5.23
CA LEU A 263 -24.26 -5.14 4.84
C LEU A 263 -25.56 -5.96 4.72
N ARG A 264 -25.53 -7.18 4.17
CA ARG A 264 -26.72 -8.07 4.16
C ARG A 264 -27.17 -8.42 5.57
N MET A 265 -26.25 -8.77 6.48
CA MET A 265 -26.56 -9.06 7.88
C MET A 265 -27.11 -7.83 8.62
N TRP A 266 -26.49 -6.65 8.45
CA TRP A 266 -26.95 -5.40 9.05
C TRP A 266 -28.34 -4.99 8.53
N ASN A 267 -28.61 -5.14 7.24
CA ASN A 267 -29.95 -4.90 6.70
C ASN A 267 -31.00 -5.87 7.25
N GLN A 268 -30.64 -7.13 7.57
CA GLN A 268 -31.54 -8.05 8.26
C GLN A 268 -31.77 -7.65 9.72
N THR A 269 -30.74 -7.24 10.47
CA THR A 269 -30.91 -6.80 11.86
C THR A 269 -31.69 -5.48 11.95
N ILE A 270 -31.48 -4.54 11.03
CA ILE A 270 -32.26 -3.30 10.93
C ILE A 270 -33.74 -3.60 10.69
N LYS A 271 -34.07 -4.51 9.76
CA LYS A 271 -35.47 -4.95 9.53
C LYS A 271 -36.07 -5.63 10.75
N GLY A 272 -35.34 -6.53 11.40
CA GLY A 272 -35.79 -7.18 12.64
C GLY A 272 -36.06 -6.17 13.77
N LEU A 273 -35.18 -5.18 13.93
CA LEU A 273 -35.37 -4.09 14.90
C LEU A 273 -36.59 -3.22 14.55
N GLN A 274 -36.76 -2.85 13.28
CA GLN A 274 -37.94 -2.12 12.78
C GLN A 274 -39.24 -2.90 13.06
N GLU A 275 -39.27 -4.21 12.79
CA GLU A 275 -40.41 -5.06 13.13
C GLU A 275 -40.69 -5.11 14.64
N THR A 276 -39.66 -5.24 15.49
CA THR A 276 -39.87 -5.19 16.94
C THR A 276 -40.39 -3.83 17.40
N LEU A 277 -39.89 -2.74 16.81
CA LEU A 277 -40.26 -1.36 17.13
C LEU A 277 -41.74 -1.09 16.77
N GLU A 278 -42.20 -1.51 15.59
CA GLU A 278 -43.62 -1.42 15.23
C GLU A 278 -44.51 -2.33 16.08
N ARG A 279 -44.06 -3.55 16.41
CA ARG A 279 -44.80 -4.43 17.36
C ARG A 279 -44.93 -3.77 18.74
N THR A 280 -43.88 -3.14 19.25
CA THR A 280 -43.94 -2.40 20.53
C THR A 280 -44.81 -1.15 20.46
N LYS A 281 -44.80 -0.39 19.35
CA LYS A 281 -45.73 0.75 19.15
C LYS A 281 -47.19 0.29 19.17
N VAL A 282 -47.52 -0.80 18.48
CA VAL A 282 -48.88 -1.35 18.46
C VAL A 282 -49.31 -1.84 19.85
N ALA A 283 -48.40 -2.48 20.60
CA ALA A 283 -48.65 -2.85 21.99
C ALA A 283 -48.88 -1.62 22.89
N GLN A 284 -48.01 -0.61 22.81
CA GLN A 284 -48.11 0.64 23.57
C GLN A 284 -49.41 1.40 23.23
N ALA A 285 -49.80 1.46 21.95
CA ALA A 285 -51.06 2.07 21.53
C ALA A 285 -52.29 1.33 22.09
N ARG A 286 -52.27 -0.01 22.11
CA ARG A 286 -53.32 -0.83 22.71
C ARG A 286 -53.39 -0.65 24.23
N GLU A 287 -52.25 -0.61 24.90
CA GLU A 287 -52.16 -0.35 26.35
C GLU A 287 -52.67 1.05 26.69
N SER A 288 -52.27 2.07 25.92
CA SER A 288 -52.72 3.44 26.07
C SER A 288 -54.24 3.57 25.87
N ALA A 289 -54.80 2.89 24.87
CA ALA A 289 -56.25 2.82 24.67
C ALA A 289 -56.96 2.14 25.86
N SER A 290 -56.43 1.00 26.33
CA SER A 290 -56.98 0.28 27.49
C SER A 290 -56.92 1.12 28.78
N HIS A 291 -55.82 1.83 29.00
CA HIS A 291 -55.59 2.72 30.12
C HIS A 291 -56.56 3.91 30.08
N ASN A 292 -56.73 4.55 28.92
CA ASN A 292 -57.70 5.62 28.73
C ASN A 292 -59.14 5.16 28.96
N THR A 293 -59.52 3.94 28.53
CA THR A 293 -60.84 3.38 28.84
C THR A 293 -61.01 3.05 30.33
N ALA A 294 -59.94 2.64 31.02
CA ALA A 294 -59.98 2.40 32.46
C ALA A 294 -60.10 3.70 33.26
N ILE A 295 -59.37 4.77 32.88
CA ILE A 295 -59.53 6.11 33.44
C ILE A 295 -60.95 6.61 33.23
N ALA A 296 -61.47 6.60 31.99
CA ALA A 296 -62.82 7.07 31.69
C ALA A 296 -63.91 6.31 32.48
N TYR A 297 -63.73 5.00 32.70
CA TYR A 297 -64.62 4.20 33.55
C TYR A 297 -64.52 4.57 35.04
N LEU A 298 -63.32 4.80 35.55
CA LEU A 298 -63.09 5.21 36.94
C LEU A 298 -63.61 6.62 37.20
N ASP A 299 -63.39 7.57 36.29
CA ASP A 299 -63.92 8.93 36.35
C ASP A 299 -65.45 8.92 36.33
N PHE A 300 -66.06 8.19 35.38
CA PHE A 300 -67.51 8.00 35.33
C PHE A 300 -68.05 7.39 36.63
N LYS A 301 -67.45 6.30 37.14
CA LYS A 301 -67.95 5.68 38.37
C LYS A 301 -67.69 6.53 39.61
N SER A 302 -66.63 7.36 39.62
CA SER A 302 -66.38 8.36 40.65
C SER A 302 -67.45 9.45 40.64
N GLN A 303 -67.85 9.94 39.45
CA GLN A 303 -68.96 10.88 39.28
C GLN A 303 -70.27 10.27 39.77
N THR A 304 -70.63 9.06 39.34
CA THR A 304 -71.85 8.39 39.84
C THR A 304 -71.81 8.20 41.37
N LEU A 305 -70.66 7.82 41.95
CA LEU A 305 -70.53 7.69 43.41
C LEU A 305 -70.52 9.05 44.16
N GLN A 306 -70.32 10.16 43.45
CA GLN A 306 -70.45 11.51 43.99
C GLN A 306 -71.90 12.02 43.86
N GLU A 307 -72.59 11.67 42.78
CA GLU A 307 -74.04 11.89 42.60
C GLU A 307 -74.86 11.05 43.59
N ASP A 308 -74.59 9.75 43.71
CA ASP A 308 -75.14 8.84 44.72
C ASP A 308 -74.96 9.44 46.13
N ARG A 309 -73.75 9.94 46.43
CA ARG A 309 -73.44 10.56 47.73
C ARG A 309 -74.25 11.83 47.96
N HIS A 310 -74.38 12.70 46.96
CA HIS A 310 -75.17 13.93 47.07
C HIS A 310 -76.66 13.60 47.26
N HIS A 311 -77.18 12.63 46.52
CA HIS A 311 -78.56 12.15 46.66
C HIS A 311 -78.82 11.59 48.06
N TRP A 312 -77.96 10.71 48.58
CA TRP A 312 -78.10 10.20 49.94
C TRP A 312 -77.90 11.29 51.00
N GLN A 313 -77.02 12.27 50.78
CA GLN A 313 -76.90 13.43 51.67
C GLN A 313 -78.17 14.29 51.69
N GLU A 314 -78.83 14.50 50.54
CA GLU A 314 -80.13 15.16 50.47
C GLU A 314 -81.24 14.35 51.15
N VAL A 315 -81.28 13.03 50.96
CA VAL A 315 -82.27 12.15 51.59
C VAL A 315 -82.08 12.16 53.11
N PHE A 316 -80.86 11.92 53.61
CA PHE A 316 -80.59 12.00 55.04
C PHE A 316 -80.85 13.40 55.62
N ALA A 317 -80.61 14.49 54.87
CA ALA A 317 -80.97 15.84 55.33
C ALA A 317 -82.49 16.07 55.40
N LYS A 318 -83.27 15.46 54.50
CA LYS A 318 -84.75 15.47 54.54
C LYS A 318 -85.24 14.60 55.71
N ASP A 319 -84.75 13.37 55.84
CA ASP A 319 -85.11 12.44 56.90
C ASP A 319 -84.78 13.00 58.29
N ILE A 320 -83.58 13.59 58.47
CA ILE A 320 -83.20 14.28 59.71
C ILE A 320 -84.18 15.42 60.00
N LYS A 321 -84.48 16.26 59.00
CA LYS A 321 -85.45 17.35 59.20
C LYS A 321 -86.86 16.83 59.52
N GLU A 322 -87.33 15.76 58.89
CA GLU A 322 -88.63 15.16 59.21
C GLU A 322 -88.65 14.57 60.62
N GLN A 323 -87.54 14.01 61.10
CA GLN A 323 -87.40 13.59 62.50
C GLN A 323 -87.31 14.79 63.47
N GLU A 324 -86.64 15.89 63.10
CA GLU A 324 -86.61 17.14 63.87
C GLU A 324 -88.00 17.78 63.94
N ASP A 325 -88.73 17.86 62.83
CA ASP A 325 -90.12 18.35 62.75
C ASP A 325 -91.07 17.43 63.57
N LEU A 326 -90.85 16.11 63.59
CA LEU A 326 -91.59 15.17 64.45
C LEU A 326 -91.25 15.33 65.93
N ILE A 327 -89.98 15.51 66.29
CA ILE A 327 -89.53 15.77 67.66
C ILE A 327 -90.11 17.10 68.15
N ALA A 328 -90.13 18.13 67.31
CA ALA A 328 -90.75 19.43 67.60
C ALA A 328 -92.26 19.29 67.86
N ARG A 329 -93.00 18.55 67.02
CA ARG A 329 -94.42 18.26 67.28
C ARG A 329 -94.66 17.47 68.56
N VAL A 330 -93.84 16.46 68.85
CA VAL A 330 -93.94 15.68 70.09
C VAL A 330 -93.56 16.52 71.32
N GLN A 331 -92.73 17.56 71.17
CA GLN A 331 -92.48 18.56 72.20
C GLN A 331 -93.68 19.51 72.36
N GLU A 332 -94.26 20.01 71.27
CA GLU A 332 -95.47 20.85 71.26
C GLU A 332 -96.68 20.12 71.86
N ASP A 333 -96.97 18.87 71.45
CA ASP A 333 -97.99 18.00 72.03
C ASP A 333 -97.75 17.75 73.53
N LYS A 334 -96.48 17.58 73.93
CA LYS A 334 -96.10 17.38 75.33
C LYS A 334 -96.26 18.67 76.16
N GLU A 335 -95.99 19.82 75.59
CA GLU A 335 -96.17 21.13 76.23
C GLU A 335 -97.68 21.44 76.35
N ALA A 336 -98.46 21.28 75.28
CA ALA A 336 -99.91 21.42 75.30
C ALA A 336 -100.61 20.43 76.26
N THR A 337 -100.14 19.18 76.36
CA THR A 337 -100.66 18.23 77.36
C THR A 337 -100.19 18.53 78.79
N ALA A 338 -99.01 19.13 78.97
CA ALA A 338 -98.58 19.64 80.27
C ALA A 338 -99.39 20.87 80.71
N GLU A 339 -99.70 21.79 79.80
CA GLU A 339 -100.60 22.93 80.03
C GLU A 339 -102.02 22.43 80.37
N ALA A 340 -102.60 21.54 79.57
CA ALA A 340 -103.93 20.96 79.85
C ALA A 340 -103.98 20.21 81.21
N LEU A 341 -102.87 19.59 81.62
CA LEU A 341 -102.74 18.93 82.92
C LEU A 341 -102.55 19.94 84.06
N ALA A 342 -101.88 21.07 83.82
CA ALA A 342 -101.81 22.19 84.75
C ALA A 342 -103.18 22.84 84.96
N ASP A 343 -103.93 23.08 83.88
CA ASP A 343 -105.32 23.56 83.88
C ASP A 343 -106.25 22.64 84.70
N LEU A 344 -106.12 21.32 84.53
CA LEU A 344 -106.87 20.33 85.30
C LEU A 344 -106.48 20.31 86.78
N LEU A 345 -105.18 20.44 87.10
CA LEU A 345 -104.70 20.56 88.48
C LEU A 345 -105.13 21.88 89.13
N GLU A 346 -105.26 22.97 88.37
CA GLU A 346 -105.77 24.25 88.87
C GLU A 346 -107.28 24.17 89.13
N ARG A 347 -108.06 23.58 88.21
CA ARG A 347 -109.48 23.28 88.45
C ARG A 347 -109.69 22.40 89.68
N MET A 348 -108.90 21.33 89.85
CA MET A 348 -108.97 20.49 91.06
C MET A 348 -108.67 21.28 92.34
N LYS A 349 -107.67 22.18 92.34
CA LYS A 349 -107.40 23.04 93.51
C LYS A 349 -108.57 23.98 93.84
N VAL A 350 -109.26 24.50 92.82
CA VAL A 350 -110.46 25.32 93.00
C VAL A 350 -111.62 24.49 93.57
N GLU A 351 -111.88 23.30 93.03
CA GLU A 351 -112.92 22.39 93.52
C GLU A 351 -112.64 21.90 94.96
N GLU A 352 -111.39 21.57 95.29
CA GLU A 352 -110.99 21.21 96.66
C GLU A 352 -111.15 22.39 97.64
N ALA A 353 -110.81 23.62 97.22
CA ALA A 353 -111.01 24.82 98.03
C ALA A 353 -112.51 25.10 98.27
N GLU A 354 -113.35 24.96 97.23
CA GLU A 354 -114.81 25.08 97.38
C GLU A 354 -115.40 24.00 98.30
N ARG A 355 -114.92 22.75 98.22
CA ARG A 355 -115.40 21.68 99.08
C ARG A 355 -115.04 21.95 100.53
N LYS A 356 -113.83 22.43 100.79
CA LYS A 356 -113.37 22.82 102.13
C LYS A 356 -114.19 23.98 102.71
N ALA A 357 -114.48 25.01 101.91
CA ALA A 357 -115.33 26.13 102.34
C ALA A 357 -116.75 25.69 102.73
N LYS A 358 -117.30 24.65 102.08
CA LYS A 358 -118.59 24.04 102.43
C LYS A 358 -118.51 23.17 103.70
N GLU A 359 -117.41 22.44 103.89
CA GLU A 359 -117.13 21.67 105.11
C GLU A 359 -116.97 22.59 106.35
N ASP A 360 -116.24 23.70 106.21
CA ASP A 360 -116.02 24.69 107.29
C ASP A 360 -117.31 25.44 107.69
N GLN A 361 -118.20 25.75 106.73
CA GLN A 361 -119.51 26.35 107.03
C GLN A 361 -120.41 25.40 107.83
N ALA A 362 -120.47 24.12 107.45
CA ALA A 362 -121.28 23.12 108.15
C ALA A 362 -120.78 22.87 109.60
N ALA A 363 -119.47 22.94 109.83
CA ALA A 363 -118.88 22.80 111.17
C ALA A 363 -119.31 23.94 112.12
N LEU A 364 -119.48 25.17 111.61
CA LEU A 364 -119.85 26.33 112.42
C LEU A 364 -121.31 26.26 112.91
N GLU A 365 -122.23 25.81 112.06
CA GLU A 365 -123.65 25.66 112.43
C GLU A 365 -123.86 24.54 113.44
N ALA A 366 -123.11 23.44 113.34
CA ALA A 366 -123.16 22.33 114.30
C ALA A 366 -122.75 22.76 115.72
N PHE A 367 -121.73 23.60 115.86
CA PHE A 367 -121.24 24.07 117.16
C PHE A 367 -122.29 24.93 117.89
N VAL A 368 -123.03 25.79 117.17
CA VAL A 368 -124.07 26.66 117.73
C VAL A 368 -125.30 25.87 118.21
N ALA A 369 -125.58 24.71 117.61
CA ALA A 369 -126.64 23.81 118.10
C ALA A 369 -126.24 23.12 119.43
N GLU A 370 -124.96 22.81 119.62
CA GLU A 370 -124.47 22.01 120.76
C GLU A 370 -124.30 22.80 122.08
N GLU A 371 -124.44 24.13 122.08
CA GLU A 371 -124.47 24.93 123.32
C GLU A 371 -125.87 25.06 123.93
N LYS A 372 -126.94 25.09 123.12
CA LYS A 372 -128.31 25.33 123.61
C LYS A 372 -128.83 24.19 124.50
N THR A 373 -128.64 22.95 124.06
CA THR A 373 -129.01 21.75 124.83
C THR A 373 -128.31 21.70 126.20
N LYS A 374 -127.07 22.18 126.27
CA LYS A 374 -126.26 22.23 127.52
C LYS A 374 -126.69 23.33 128.49
N GLN A 375 -127.60 24.22 128.12
CA GLN A 375 -128.27 25.14 129.06
C GLN A 375 -129.52 24.49 129.65
N GLU A 376 -130.37 23.88 128.81
CA GLU A 376 -131.65 23.27 129.22
C GLU A 376 -131.47 22.15 130.27
N ASP A 377 -130.45 21.29 130.09
CA ASP A 377 -130.11 20.22 131.05
C ASP A 377 -129.70 20.75 132.45
N ARG A 378 -129.20 21.98 132.55
CA ARG A 378 -128.73 22.56 133.82
C ARG A 378 -129.88 23.07 134.70
N GLU A 379 -130.98 23.50 134.10
CA GLU A 379 -132.14 24.01 134.83
C GLU A 379 -132.93 22.87 135.49
N LEU A 380 -133.06 21.73 134.81
CA LEU A 380 -133.74 20.53 135.32
C LEU A 380 -133.00 19.90 136.52
N ALA A 381 -131.66 19.97 136.55
CA ALA A 381 -130.85 19.47 137.66
C ALA A 381 -130.98 20.29 138.96
N ALA A 382 -131.26 21.60 138.86
CA ALA A 382 -131.41 22.47 140.02
C ALA A 382 -132.70 22.15 140.81
N ILE A 383 -133.81 21.92 140.12
CA ILE A 383 -135.15 21.73 140.71
C ILE A 383 -135.23 20.43 141.52
N THR A 384 -134.65 19.35 141.01
CA THR A 384 -134.62 18.02 141.67
C THR A 384 -133.75 18.01 142.93
N THR A 385 -132.69 18.82 142.96
CA THR A 385 -131.79 18.96 144.12
C THR A 385 -132.47 19.63 145.31
N ILE A 386 -133.34 20.62 145.08
CA ILE A 386 -134.05 21.34 146.16
C ILE A 386 -135.11 20.45 146.85
N GLN A 387 -135.84 19.63 146.08
CA GLN A 387 -136.95 18.82 146.63
C GLN A 387 -136.50 17.60 147.46
N SER A 388 -135.24 17.16 147.31
CA SER A 388 -134.68 16.01 148.04
C SER A 388 -134.07 16.41 149.40
N ALA A 389 -133.42 17.57 149.48
CA ALA A 389 -132.79 18.08 150.70
C ALA A 389 -133.79 18.27 151.86
N GLY A 390 -134.96 18.89 151.58
CA GLY A 390 -135.97 19.17 152.62
C GLY A 390 -136.54 17.92 153.30
N ARG A 391 -136.65 16.80 152.57
CA ARG A 391 -137.20 15.54 153.11
C ARG A 391 -136.23 14.79 154.02
N GLN A 392 -134.92 15.08 153.94
CA GLN A 392 -133.91 14.46 154.82
C GLN A 392 -133.72 15.20 156.15
N PHE A 393 -134.08 16.49 156.22
CA PHE A 393 -133.91 17.28 157.46
C PHE A 393 -134.90 16.85 158.55
N LEU A 394 -136.19 16.74 158.22
CA LEU A 394 -137.23 16.39 159.20
C LEU A 394 -137.09 14.97 159.78
N LYS A 395 -136.50 14.02 159.04
CA LYS A 395 -136.21 12.68 159.58
C LYS A 395 -135.10 12.68 160.64
N ARG A 396 -134.16 13.64 160.62
CA ARG A 396 -133.05 13.70 161.58
C ARG A 396 -133.42 14.29 162.94
N LEU A 397 -134.57 14.95 163.07
CA LEU A 397 -135.03 15.51 164.35
C LEU A 397 -135.70 14.47 165.27
N ALA A 398 -136.07 13.30 164.75
CA ALA A 398 -136.91 12.33 165.44
C ALA A 398 -136.14 11.23 166.21
N GLU A 399 -134.84 11.04 165.95
CA GLU A 399 -134.10 9.83 166.37
C GLU A 399 -133.03 10.09 167.45
N ASP A 400 -132.73 11.35 167.80
CA ASP A 400 -131.63 11.74 168.71
C ASP A 400 -131.98 11.81 170.21
N ILE A 401 -133.17 11.32 170.63
CA ILE A 401 -133.61 11.31 172.05
C ILE A 401 -133.41 9.94 172.74
N ALA A 402 -132.82 8.95 172.05
CA ALA A 402 -132.70 7.55 172.51
C ALA A 402 -131.25 7.01 172.74
N PHE A 403 -130.46 7.70 173.58
CA PHE A 403 -129.35 7.16 174.40
C PHE A 403 -128.11 6.47 173.75
N GLY A 404 -127.10 7.29 173.45
CA GLY A 404 -125.64 7.18 173.75
C GLY A 404 -124.87 5.87 174.08
N GLY A 405 -123.68 5.73 173.42
CA GLY A 405 -122.41 5.48 174.15
C GLY A 405 -121.36 4.45 173.65
N LYS A 406 -120.12 4.93 173.39
CA LYS A 406 -118.77 4.26 173.47
C LYS A 406 -118.31 3.17 172.46
N LYS A 407 -117.29 3.52 171.64
CA LYS A 407 -115.96 2.85 171.32
C LYS A 407 -115.96 1.37 170.83
N LYS A 408 -115.02 0.84 169.99
CA LYS A 408 -113.58 1.16 169.71
C LYS A 408 -113.01 0.38 168.47
N ALA A 409 -112.05 0.95 167.71
CA ALA A 409 -111.02 0.29 166.83
C ALA A 409 -111.50 -0.46 165.54
N LYS A 410 -110.77 -0.63 164.39
CA LYS A 410 -109.49 -0.16 163.75
C LYS A 410 -109.65 -0.35 162.18
N LYS A 411 -108.74 -0.51 161.18
CA LYS A 411 -107.27 -0.78 160.98
C LYS A 411 -106.72 -0.40 159.55
N LYS A 412 -106.34 0.86 159.27
CA LYS A 412 -105.34 1.34 158.24
C LYS A 412 -105.57 1.25 156.68
N LYS A 413 -105.07 2.34 156.05
CA LYS A 413 -104.58 2.57 154.65
C LYS A 413 -105.63 2.66 153.51
N LYS A 414 -105.49 3.60 152.57
CA LYS A 414 -104.54 4.75 152.45
C LYS A 414 -105.34 6.02 152.19
#